data_AF-A0A3M4K9F2-F1
#
_entry.id   AF-A0A3M4K9F2-F1
#
_cell.length_a   1.000
_cell.length_b   1.000
_cell.length_c   1.000
_cell.angle_alpha   90.00
_cell.angle_beta   90.00
_cell.angle_gamma   90.00
#
_symmetry.space_group_name_H-M   'P 1'
#
loop_
_entity.id
_entity.type
_entity.pdbx_description
1 polymer ?
#
loop_
_entity_poly.entity_id
_entity_poly.type
_entity_poly.pdbx_seq_one_letter_code
_entity_poly.pdbx_strand_id
1 'polypeptide(L)'
;MTGDITSVPAATAITTLLRAGISPAQVLTLVQSAENLIPEGETADAEVLTLKQVNQNFQLLLRLVLANGTQTSLPVTSSVPFTPGSLLQVAQASSNELTLTLQQLNSALKNSMTSLDTQRLPVGTLLQGKVMTSQVIAQAVNLLAGQNPAAATPTYRSIVMLLNTALAGSSLTIESPQPLTVGSLLSAQVQGSQALNFVALPGRFDQLAVAQQLATQQNRQGSLSTLINALQNLQSVQGNTAANSNPVANTQAMSAPLQAAIGQLLDDLPDIDQMTTPKGVAQALNASGAFLEAKLLAGLNPAQVPDMKANLMRLIAQILPGLPDNTSYGAAAASNTLARAMPNAIRNALGTLGQVAERTQPSIFPLPSRNVSGGEKEDDLEILLKLAAAAVSRLQSHQLGGLEQTRTNADGTQVTTWQLEVPMRNAHDIVPLQVKVQREDKPDQETTEDRDDIEVKETREKLWKVDLAFDLEPLGPMQVHAQLLRGTLSSQLWAERPDSAALIEHELGHLRERLIACGLAVGELACSHGVPPQGPRTALEQRWIDENA
;
A
#
# COMPACT_ATOMS: atom_id res chain seq x y z
N MET A 1 14.45 -8.16 -17.54
CA MET A 1 14.44 -7.19 -18.64
C MET A 1 14.92 -5.85 -18.13
N THR A 2 16.18 -5.57 -18.43
CA THR A 2 16.91 -4.32 -18.20
C THR A 2 16.28 -3.20 -19.04
N GLY A 3 15.71 -2.19 -18.37
CA GLY A 3 15.21 -1.01 -19.05
C GLY A 3 16.35 -0.02 -19.27
N ASP A 4 16.92 -0.01 -20.46
CA ASP A 4 17.82 1.05 -20.90
C ASP A 4 17.03 2.36 -21.02
N ILE A 5 17.46 3.38 -20.27
CA ILE A 5 16.87 4.72 -20.31
C ILE A 5 17.50 5.47 -21.48
N THR A 6 16.74 5.62 -22.56
CA THR A 6 17.14 6.44 -23.72
C THR A 6 17.20 7.92 -23.36
N SER A 7 18.34 8.54 -23.68
CA SER A 7 18.71 9.94 -23.46
C SER A 7 17.71 10.94 -24.06
N VAL A 8 17.38 11.98 -23.30
CA VAL A 8 16.80 13.24 -23.82
C VAL A 8 17.94 14.24 -24.02
N PRO A 9 18.03 14.96 -25.16
CA PRO A 9 19.09 15.94 -25.38
C PRO A 9 19.03 17.06 -24.34
N ALA A 10 20.21 17.52 -23.91
CA ALA A 10 20.34 18.61 -22.96
C ALA A 10 19.72 19.91 -23.52
N ALA A 11 18.51 20.25 -23.08
CA ALA A 11 17.99 21.59 -23.24
C ALA A 11 18.80 22.51 -22.31
N THR A 12 19.77 23.23 -22.87
CA THR A 12 20.49 24.31 -22.19
C THR A 12 19.51 25.38 -21.72
N ALA A 13 19.00 25.25 -20.49
CA ALA A 13 18.11 26.23 -19.85
C ALA A 13 18.74 27.63 -19.74
N ILE A 14 20.07 27.71 -19.78
CA ILE A 14 20.83 28.95 -19.66
C ILE A 14 20.59 29.86 -20.88
N THR A 15 20.40 29.30 -22.08
CA THR A 15 20.28 30.11 -23.31
C THR A 15 18.85 30.60 -23.57
N THR A 16 17.83 29.93 -23.03
CA THR A 16 16.43 30.37 -23.12
C THR A 16 16.06 31.45 -22.10
N LEU A 17 16.71 31.48 -20.94
CA LEU A 17 16.49 32.54 -19.92
C LEU A 17 17.02 33.92 -20.35
N LEU A 18 18.09 33.96 -21.17
CA LEU A 18 18.69 35.21 -21.66
C LEU A 18 17.85 35.93 -22.75
N ARG A 19 16.90 35.24 -23.41
CA ARG A 19 15.99 35.84 -24.40
C ARG A 19 14.67 36.34 -23.83
N ALA A 20 14.39 36.08 -22.55
CA ALA A 20 13.09 36.33 -21.93
C ALA A 20 13.01 37.61 -21.06
N GLY A 21 14.01 38.51 -21.10
CA GLY A 21 13.91 39.84 -20.48
C GLY A 21 13.56 39.83 -18.98
N ILE A 22 14.13 38.90 -18.20
CA ILE A 22 13.80 38.69 -16.79
C ILE A 22 14.60 39.68 -15.92
N SER A 23 13.91 40.48 -15.11
CA SER A 23 14.46 41.28 -14.02
C SER A 23 15.17 40.38 -12.98
N PRO A 24 16.23 40.83 -12.30
CA PRO A 24 17.13 39.97 -11.53
C PRO A 24 16.60 39.47 -10.16
N ALA A 25 15.30 39.51 -9.92
CA ALA A 25 14.69 39.05 -8.67
C ALA A 25 13.53 38.11 -8.98
N GLN A 26 13.80 36.80 -9.02
CA GLN A 26 12.72 35.81 -9.03
C GLN A 26 12.37 35.42 -7.59
N VAL A 27 11.06 35.41 -7.37
CA VAL A 27 10.36 35.60 -6.12
C VAL A 27 9.82 34.27 -5.63
N LEU A 28 10.04 33.94 -4.36
CA LEU A 28 9.22 32.97 -3.64
C LEU A 28 7.84 33.61 -3.44
N THR A 29 6.81 33.09 -4.09
CA THR A 29 5.45 33.63 -3.93
C THR A 29 4.77 32.92 -2.78
N LEU A 30 4.19 33.68 -1.84
CA LEU A 30 3.44 33.08 -0.73
C LEU A 30 2.15 32.45 -1.27
N VAL A 31 1.76 31.32 -0.65
CA VAL A 31 0.47 30.68 -0.94
C VAL A 31 -0.68 31.42 -0.23
N GLN A 32 -0.37 32.11 0.87
CA GLN A 32 -1.29 32.99 1.59
C GLN A 32 -0.61 34.35 1.81
N SER A 33 -1.24 35.43 1.36
CA SER A 33 -0.73 36.78 1.56
C SER A 33 -0.64 37.11 3.04
N ALA A 34 0.50 37.64 3.46
CA ALA A 34 0.72 38.04 4.84
C ALA A 34 1.45 39.39 4.83
N GLU A 35 0.78 40.41 5.39
CA GLU A 35 1.34 41.75 5.51
C GLU A 35 2.37 41.80 6.64
N ASN A 36 3.51 42.45 6.36
CA ASN A 36 4.51 42.82 7.37
C ASN A 36 5.09 41.62 8.16
N LEU A 37 5.39 40.51 7.49
CA LEU A 37 6.06 39.36 8.07
C LEU A 37 7.52 39.68 8.44
N ILE A 38 8.21 40.42 7.56
CA ILE A 38 9.58 40.87 7.74
C ILE A 38 9.58 42.39 7.59
N PRO A 39 10.13 43.16 8.55
CA PRO A 39 10.21 44.61 8.43
C PRO A 39 10.90 45.04 7.13
N GLU A 40 10.44 46.12 6.51
CA GLU A 40 11.04 46.64 5.27
C GLU A 40 12.54 46.92 5.45
N GLY A 41 13.37 46.23 4.66
CA GLY A 41 14.83 46.35 4.71
C GLY A 41 15.54 45.32 5.59
N GLU A 42 14.81 44.46 6.31
CA GLU A 42 15.38 43.34 7.07
C GLU A 42 15.34 42.02 6.28
N THR A 43 16.25 41.10 6.64
CA THR A 43 16.28 39.72 6.15
C THR A 43 15.99 38.77 7.29
N ALA A 44 15.17 37.75 7.04
CA ALA A 44 14.95 36.65 7.98
C ALA A 44 15.67 35.39 7.50
N ASP A 45 16.21 34.62 8.44
CA ASP A 45 16.73 33.29 8.16
C ASP A 45 15.55 32.33 7.98
N ALA A 46 15.60 31.48 6.96
CA ALA A 46 14.57 30.51 6.65
C ALA A 46 15.17 29.13 6.38
N GLU A 47 14.53 28.09 6.88
CA GLU A 47 14.90 26.70 6.60
C GLU A 47 13.81 26.01 5.77
N VAL A 48 14.21 25.28 4.74
CA VAL A 48 13.28 24.47 3.92
C VAL A 48 12.91 23.19 4.65
N LEU A 49 11.66 23.04 5.08
CA LEU A 49 11.18 21.84 5.78
C LEU A 49 10.75 20.74 4.80
N THR A 50 9.99 21.11 3.77
CA THR A 50 9.42 20.16 2.81
C THR A 50 9.50 20.70 1.39
N LEU A 51 9.61 19.79 0.43
CA LEU A 51 9.61 20.04 -1.00
C LEU A 51 8.57 19.16 -1.65
N LYS A 52 7.58 19.77 -2.30
CA LYS A 52 6.59 19.08 -3.14
C LYS A 52 6.57 19.75 -4.51
N GLN A 53 6.85 18.99 -5.56
CA GLN A 53 6.67 19.52 -6.90
C GLN A 53 5.17 19.52 -7.25
N VAL A 54 4.71 20.55 -7.95
CA VAL A 54 3.35 20.66 -8.54
C VAL A 54 3.49 21.25 -9.94
N ASN A 55 3.23 20.43 -10.98
CA ASN A 55 3.50 20.78 -12.38
C ASN A 55 4.98 21.19 -12.59
N GLN A 56 5.23 22.42 -13.06
CA GLN A 56 6.58 22.97 -13.25
C GLN A 56 7.10 23.77 -12.04
N ASN A 57 6.26 24.01 -11.02
CA ASN A 57 6.64 24.78 -9.85
C ASN A 57 6.86 23.86 -8.64
N PHE A 58 7.56 24.37 -7.64
CA PHE A 58 7.86 23.70 -6.38
C PHE A 58 7.12 24.40 -5.25
N GLN A 59 6.27 23.66 -4.54
CA GLN A 59 5.68 24.11 -3.29
C GLN A 59 6.61 23.72 -2.15
N LEU A 60 7.01 24.72 -1.36
CA LEU A 60 7.92 24.59 -0.24
C LEU A 60 7.20 24.98 1.04
N LEU A 61 7.55 24.34 2.15
CA LEU A 61 7.23 24.84 3.48
C LEU A 61 8.50 25.40 4.09
N LEU A 62 8.54 26.71 4.35
CA LEU A 62 9.67 27.36 4.98
C LEU A 62 9.41 27.57 6.46
N ARG A 63 10.41 27.33 7.31
CA ARG A 63 10.44 27.79 8.70
C ARG A 63 11.26 29.07 8.77
N LEU A 64 10.59 30.21 8.90
CA LEU A 64 11.26 31.50 9.09
C LEU A 64 11.60 31.68 10.57
N VAL A 65 12.81 32.17 10.83
CA VAL A 65 13.29 32.63 12.13
C VAL A 65 13.42 34.15 12.03
N LEU A 66 12.51 34.85 12.71
CA LEU A 66 12.46 36.30 12.72
C LEU A 66 13.51 36.86 13.71
N ALA A 67 13.89 38.14 13.56
CA ALA A 67 14.89 38.79 14.40
C ALA A 67 14.54 38.78 15.91
N ASN A 68 13.25 38.69 16.23
CA ASN A 68 12.73 38.55 17.60
C ASN A 68 12.81 37.12 18.17
N GLY A 69 13.40 36.17 17.43
CA GLY A 69 13.52 34.75 17.80
C GLY A 69 12.26 33.92 17.58
N THR A 70 11.16 34.51 17.08
CA THR A 70 9.93 33.77 16.78
C THR A 70 10.09 32.95 15.51
N GLN A 71 9.52 31.73 15.51
CA GLN A 71 9.56 30.83 14.37
C GLN A 71 8.18 30.70 13.74
N THR A 72 8.09 30.92 12.42
CA THR A 72 6.82 30.89 11.69
C THR A 72 6.94 29.99 10.47
N SER A 73 5.96 29.12 10.23
CA SER A 73 5.95 28.22 9.07
C SER A 73 5.09 28.81 7.95
N LEU A 74 5.69 28.99 6.76
CA LEU A 74 5.07 29.66 5.63
C LEU A 74 5.12 28.78 4.38
N PRO A 75 3.96 28.43 3.78
CA PRO A 75 3.92 27.75 2.50
C PRO A 75 4.19 28.76 1.36
N VAL A 76 5.17 28.44 0.52
CA VAL A 76 5.59 29.28 -0.62
C VAL A 76 5.72 28.44 -1.89
N THR A 77 5.66 29.08 -3.05
CA THR A 77 5.97 28.45 -4.33
C THR A 77 7.22 29.04 -4.98
N SER A 78 8.02 28.18 -5.60
CA SER A 78 9.28 28.51 -6.25
C SER A 78 9.38 27.90 -7.65
N SER A 79 10.14 28.53 -8.54
CA SER A 79 10.53 27.99 -9.85
C SER A 79 11.79 27.09 -9.77
N VAL A 80 12.48 27.07 -8.63
CA VAL A 80 13.74 26.33 -8.42
C VAL A 80 13.55 25.29 -7.31
N PRO A 81 14.09 24.06 -7.46
CA PRO A 81 14.01 23.06 -6.40
C PRO A 81 15.01 23.38 -5.29
N PHE A 82 14.53 23.78 -4.12
CA PHE A 82 15.33 23.89 -2.91
C PHE A 82 15.23 22.59 -2.10
N THR A 83 16.37 21.97 -1.80
CA THR A 83 16.43 20.72 -1.02
C THR A 83 16.01 20.97 0.43
N PRO A 84 15.21 20.07 1.05
CA PRO A 84 14.93 20.15 2.48
C PRO A 84 16.20 20.23 3.33
N GLY A 85 16.20 21.08 4.36
CA GLY A 85 17.36 21.41 5.20
C GLY A 85 18.23 22.57 4.67
N SER A 86 17.90 23.15 3.52
CA SER A 86 18.62 24.33 3.01
C SER A 86 18.31 25.56 3.85
N LEU A 87 19.36 26.29 4.24
CA LEU A 87 19.25 27.60 4.88
C LEU A 87 19.21 28.70 3.81
N LEU A 88 18.18 29.55 3.89
CA LEU A 88 17.87 30.65 3.00
C LEU A 88 17.82 31.94 3.79
N GLN A 89 18.11 33.05 3.12
CA GLN A 89 17.88 34.40 3.65
C GLN A 89 16.84 35.05 2.75
N VAL A 90 15.70 35.37 3.34
CA VAL A 90 14.55 35.90 2.64
C VAL A 90 14.30 37.32 3.10
N ALA A 91 13.97 38.21 2.16
CA ALA A 91 13.48 39.55 2.44
C ALA A 91 12.08 39.69 1.85
N GLN A 92 11.17 40.37 2.54
CA GLN A 92 9.82 40.60 2.04
C GLN A 92 9.81 41.80 1.09
N ALA A 93 9.45 41.57 -0.17
CA ALA A 93 9.33 42.63 -1.17
C ALA A 93 7.88 43.13 -1.30
N SER A 94 6.90 42.26 -1.08
CA SER A 94 5.49 42.62 -1.01
C SER A 94 4.72 41.67 -0.08
N SER A 95 3.43 41.94 0.15
CA SER A 95 2.55 41.09 0.97
C SER A 95 2.43 39.65 0.47
N ASN A 96 2.83 39.38 -0.78
CA ASN A 96 2.76 38.05 -1.38
C ASN A 96 4.11 37.53 -1.93
N GLU A 97 5.19 38.29 -1.77
CA GLU A 97 6.46 38.02 -2.43
C GLU A 97 7.65 38.10 -1.48
N LEU A 98 8.42 37.01 -1.40
CA LEU A 98 9.72 36.94 -0.75
C LEU A 98 10.82 36.90 -1.81
N THR A 99 11.86 37.69 -1.60
CA THR A 99 13.04 37.75 -2.45
C THR A 99 14.20 37.00 -1.81
N LEU A 100 15.01 36.37 -2.66
CA LEU A 100 16.22 35.64 -2.29
C LEU A 100 17.44 36.34 -2.86
N THR A 101 18.60 36.09 -2.26
CA THR A 101 19.86 36.56 -2.85
C THR A 101 20.21 35.78 -4.12
N LEU A 102 20.85 36.44 -5.08
CA LEU A 102 21.26 35.82 -6.34
C LEU A 102 22.26 34.66 -6.12
N GLN A 103 23.05 34.72 -5.04
CA GLN A 103 23.98 33.66 -4.65
C GLN A 103 23.25 32.39 -4.21
N GLN A 104 22.17 32.51 -3.44
CA GLN A 104 21.36 31.36 -3.00
C GLN A 104 20.67 30.68 -4.17
N LEU A 105 20.18 31.47 -5.13
CA LEU A 105 19.53 30.94 -6.33
C LEU A 105 20.53 30.15 -7.20
N ASN A 106 21.74 30.69 -7.39
CA ASN A 106 22.81 30.01 -8.12
C ASN A 106 23.28 28.73 -7.42
N SER A 107 23.33 28.72 -6.08
CA SER A 107 23.69 27.52 -5.31
C SER A 107 22.63 26.43 -5.43
N ALA A 108 21.34 26.79 -5.37
CA ALA A 108 20.25 25.84 -5.56
C ALA A 108 20.24 25.24 -6.97
N LEU A 109 20.49 26.05 -8.00
CA LEU A 109 20.61 25.57 -9.38
C LEU A 109 21.80 24.62 -9.57
N LYS A 110 22.95 24.90 -8.95
CA LYS A 110 24.12 24.00 -8.99
C LYS A 110 23.87 22.67 -8.29
N ASN A 111 23.11 22.68 -7.21
CA ASN A 111 22.76 21.48 -6.46
C ASN A 111 21.65 20.66 -7.12
N SER A 112 20.98 21.21 -8.14
CA SER A 112 19.95 20.54 -8.93
C SER A 112 20.51 19.95 -10.22
N MET A 113 20.85 18.67 -10.19
CA MET A 113 21.48 17.95 -11.28
C MET A 113 20.46 17.20 -12.15
N THR A 114 20.69 17.21 -13.46
CA THR A 114 20.00 16.37 -14.45
C THR A 114 20.93 15.35 -15.12
N SER A 115 22.24 15.47 -14.87
CA SER A 115 23.28 14.58 -15.39
C SER A 115 24.39 14.43 -14.34
N LEU A 116 25.00 13.25 -14.31
CA LEU A 116 26.08 12.88 -13.41
C LEU A 116 27.43 13.17 -14.07
N ASP A 117 28.32 13.81 -13.33
CA ASP A 117 29.71 13.99 -13.74
C ASP A 117 30.48 12.68 -13.51
N THR A 118 30.78 11.97 -14.60
CA THR A 118 31.46 10.68 -14.58
C THR A 118 32.93 10.76 -14.16
N GLN A 119 33.52 11.97 -14.10
CA GLN A 119 34.86 12.16 -13.54
C GLN A 119 34.85 12.09 -12.01
N ARG A 120 33.77 12.57 -11.38
CA ARG A 120 33.58 12.50 -9.92
C ARG A 120 32.92 11.19 -9.50
N LEU A 121 32.12 10.59 -10.39
CA LEU A 121 31.40 9.35 -10.18
C LEU A 121 31.71 8.36 -11.32
N PRO A 122 32.80 7.58 -11.20
CA PRO A 122 33.14 6.57 -12.19
C PRO A 122 32.00 5.57 -12.40
N VAL A 123 31.90 5.04 -13.62
CA VAL A 123 30.98 3.93 -13.92
C VAL A 123 31.24 2.75 -12.98
N GLY A 124 30.17 2.13 -12.51
CA GLY A 124 30.20 1.08 -11.49
C GLY A 124 30.00 1.58 -10.05
N THR A 125 30.06 2.89 -9.80
CA THR A 125 29.82 3.46 -8.45
C THR A 125 28.39 3.23 -7.99
N LEU A 126 28.20 2.76 -6.76
CA LEU A 126 26.87 2.64 -6.14
C LEU A 126 26.42 3.98 -5.59
N LEU A 127 25.38 4.56 -6.20
CA LEU A 127 24.65 5.71 -5.70
C LEU A 127 23.51 5.28 -4.81
N GLN A 128 23.38 5.97 -3.69
CA GLN A 128 22.27 5.87 -2.77
C GLN A 128 21.62 7.24 -2.64
N GLY A 129 20.30 7.28 -2.76
CA GLY A 129 19.55 8.52 -2.68
C GLY A 129 18.18 8.31 -2.07
N LYS A 130 17.54 9.37 -1.59
CA LYS A 130 16.17 9.33 -1.10
C LYS A 130 15.25 10.04 -2.08
N VAL A 131 14.19 9.37 -2.52
CA VAL A 131 13.21 9.96 -3.44
C VAL A 131 12.44 11.06 -2.70
N MET A 132 12.51 12.30 -3.17
CA MET A 132 11.84 13.46 -2.59
C MET A 132 10.47 13.69 -3.22
N THR A 133 10.38 13.57 -4.54
CA THR A 133 9.15 13.79 -5.31
C THR A 133 9.09 12.82 -6.49
N SER A 134 7.88 12.56 -6.97
CA SER A 134 7.62 11.73 -8.17
C SER A 134 6.36 12.28 -8.86
N GLN A 135 6.44 12.51 -10.18
CA GLN A 135 5.36 13.07 -11.00
C GLN A 135 5.30 12.41 -12.38
N VAL A 136 4.10 12.35 -12.96
CA VAL A 136 3.89 11.90 -14.34
C VAL A 136 4.20 13.04 -15.31
N ILE A 137 5.05 12.79 -16.31
CA ILE A 137 5.31 13.71 -17.42
C ILE A 137 4.24 13.48 -18.50
N ALA A 138 3.15 14.24 -18.47
CA ALA A 138 2.09 14.13 -19.48
C ALA A 138 2.51 14.58 -20.90
N GLN A 139 3.62 15.32 -21.04
CA GLN A 139 4.05 15.92 -22.31
C GLN A 139 4.61 14.92 -23.34
N ALA A 140 5.16 13.77 -22.90
CA ALA A 140 5.59 12.71 -23.83
C ALA A 140 4.39 11.98 -24.46
N VAL A 141 3.27 11.86 -23.72
CA VAL A 141 2.06 11.17 -24.20
C VAL A 141 1.47 11.91 -25.40
N ASN A 142 1.43 13.24 -25.40
CA ASN A 142 0.77 14.01 -26.48
C ASN A 142 1.60 14.11 -27.77
N LEU A 143 2.93 14.03 -27.72
CA LEU A 143 3.78 14.06 -28.92
C LEU A 143 3.82 12.71 -29.63
N LEU A 144 3.66 11.60 -28.90
CA LEU A 144 3.60 10.24 -29.46
C LEU A 144 2.16 9.75 -29.74
N ALA A 145 1.14 10.28 -29.05
CA ALA A 145 -0.26 9.95 -29.31
C ALA A 145 -0.78 10.41 -30.68
N GLY A 146 -0.06 11.30 -31.37
CA GLY A 146 -0.32 11.62 -32.76
C GLY A 146 0.03 10.49 -33.73
N GLN A 147 0.83 9.49 -33.31
CA GLN A 147 1.31 8.41 -34.18
C GLN A 147 0.97 6.99 -33.69
N ASN A 148 0.75 6.76 -32.38
CA ASN A 148 0.21 5.46 -31.93
C ASN A 148 -0.35 5.50 -30.48
N PRO A 149 -1.66 5.33 -30.25
CA PRO A 149 -2.27 5.38 -28.91
C PRO A 149 -1.98 4.15 -28.02
N ALA A 150 -1.32 3.11 -28.55
CA ALA A 150 -1.02 1.87 -27.82
C ALA A 150 0.40 1.79 -27.18
N ALA A 151 1.27 2.79 -27.42
CA ALA A 151 2.69 2.72 -27.05
C ALA A 151 3.17 3.80 -26.04
N ALA A 152 2.29 4.69 -25.58
CA ALA A 152 2.68 5.76 -24.66
C ALA A 152 2.71 5.23 -23.21
N THR A 153 3.82 4.61 -22.80
CA THR A 153 4.06 4.32 -21.39
C THR A 153 4.28 5.64 -20.63
N PRO A 154 3.54 5.90 -19.54
CA PRO A 154 3.72 7.12 -18.76
C PRO A 154 5.15 7.18 -18.21
N THR A 155 5.89 8.24 -18.54
CA THR A 155 7.23 8.48 -17.98
C THR A 155 7.08 9.30 -16.71
N TYR A 156 7.76 8.89 -15.64
CA TYR A 156 7.73 9.53 -14.34
C TYR A 156 9.03 10.29 -14.09
N ARG A 157 8.92 11.58 -13.77
CA ARG A 157 10.04 12.40 -13.31
C ARG A 157 10.07 12.41 -11.80
N SER A 158 11.21 12.01 -11.23
CA SER A 158 11.43 11.98 -9.80
C SER A 158 12.64 12.81 -9.42
N ILE A 159 12.60 13.48 -8.27
CA ILE A 159 13.76 14.17 -7.70
C ILE A 159 14.29 13.32 -6.56
N VAL A 160 15.56 12.95 -6.62
CA VAL A 160 16.24 12.11 -5.63
C VAL A 160 17.34 12.92 -4.96
N MET A 161 17.32 13.01 -3.64
CA MET A 161 18.42 13.59 -2.88
C MET A 161 19.52 12.54 -2.69
N LEU A 162 20.72 12.80 -3.20
CA LEU A 162 21.85 11.89 -3.04
C LEU A 162 22.31 11.88 -1.57
N LEU A 163 22.46 10.68 -1.01
CA LEU A 163 22.82 10.46 0.40
C LEU A 163 24.28 10.06 0.57
N ASN A 164 24.88 9.47 -0.46
CA ASN A 164 26.27 9.03 -0.43
C ASN A 164 27.09 9.73 -1.53
N THR A 165 28.39 9.45 -1.55
CA THR A 165 29.40 9.99 -2.49
C THR A 165 29.73 11.48 -2.33
N ALA A 166 30.63 11.99 -3.19
CA ALA A 166 31.05 13.39 -3.22
C ALA A 166 29.93 14.38 -3.58
N LEU A 167 28.79 13.89 -4.05
CA LEU A 167 27.61 14.69 -4.39
C LEU A 167 26.50 14.55 -3.34
N ALA A 168 26.79 14.03 -2.14
CA ALA A 168 25.82 13.94 -1.06
C ALA A 168 25.20 15.32 -0.74
N GLY A 169 23.88 15.37 -0.58
CA GLY A 169 23.10 16.59 -0.38
C GLY A 169 22.62 17.28 -1.66
N SER A 170 23.12 16.89 -2.84
CA SER A 170 22.58 17.38 -4.12
C SER A 170 21.31 16.63 -4.52
N SER A 171 20.47 17.27 -5.32
CA SER A 171 19.29 16.66 -5.92
C SER A 171 19.58 16.21 -7.35
N LEU A 172 19.14 15.01 -7.70
CA LEU A 172 19.25 14.42 -9.02
C LEU A 172 17.84 14.21 -9.57
N THR A 173 17.56 14.78 -10.74
CA THR A 173 16.33 14.54 -11.48
C THR A 173 16.49 13.28 -12.31
N ILE A 174 15.60 12.31 -12.11
CA ILE A 174 15.61 11.01 -12.77
C ILE A 174 14.29 10.80 -13.49
N GLU A 175 14.35 10.28 -14.70
CA GLU A 175 13.17 9.81 -15.43
C GLU A 175 13.11 8.29 -15.37
N SER A 176 11.91 7.76 -15.14
CA SER A 176 11.70 6.34 -14.90
C SER A 176 10.39 5.88 -15.54
N PRO A 177 10.32 4.63 -16.05
CA PRO A 177 9.09 4.09 -16.64
C PRO A 177 8.04 3.72 -15.58
N GLN A 178 8.44 3.66 -14.31
CA GLN A 178 7.57 3.34 -13.17
C GLN A 178 7.66 4.43 -12.10
N PRO A 179 6.57 4.72 -11.37
CA PRO A 179 6.60 5.74 -10.32
C PRO A 179 7.54 5.32 -9.19
N LEU A 180 8.56 6.13 -8.91
CA LEU A 180 9.39 5.94 -7.71
C LEU A 180 8.60 6.38 -6.46
N THR A 181 8.62 5.54 -5.42
CA THR A 181 7.94 5.81 -4.15
C THR A 181 8.64 6.92 -3.39
N VAL A 182 7.92 8.02 -3.11
CA VAL A 182 8.43 9.13 -2.31
C VAL A 182 8.83 8.65 -0.92
N GLY A 183 10.02 9.05 -0.46
CA GLY A 183 10.61 8.67 0.81
C GLY A 183 11.44 7.39 0.79
N SER A 184 11.36 6.58 -0.29
CA SER A 184 12.15 5.35 -0.43
C SER A 184 13.64 5.65 -0.65
N LEU A 185 14.48 4.73 -0.18
CA LEU A 185 15.90 4.71 -0.47
C LEU A 185 16.13 4.02 -1.81
N LEU A 186 16.66 4.77 -2.76
CA LEU A 186 17.07 4.32 -4.06
C LEU A 186 18.52 3.86 -3.99
N SER A 187 18.81 2.70 -4.56
CA SER A 187 20.19 2.28 -4.85
C SER A 187 20.34 2.00 -6.33
N ALA A 188 21.34 2.62 -6.95
CA ALA A 188 21.58 2.48 -8.36
C ALA A 188 23.08 2.48 -8.64
N GLN A 189 23.51 1.69 -9.62
CA GLN A 189 24.86 1.68 -10.12
C GLN A 189 24.98 2.66 -11.30
N VAL A 190 26.00 3.52 -11.27
CA VAL A 190 26.29 4.44 -12.37
C VAL A 190 26.72 3.64 -13.60
N GLN A 191 25.96 3.73 -14.69
CA GLN A 191 26.37 3.16 -15.99
C GLN A 191 26.94 4.23 -16.93
N GLY A 192 26.57 5.50 -16.72
CA GLY A 192 27.10 6.63 -17.49
C GLY A 192 26.63 7.96 -16.91
N SER A 193 26.83 9.05 -17.66
CA SER A 193 26.45 10.40 -17.22
C SER A 193 24.93 10.64 -17.14
N GLN A 194 24.13 9.78 -17.77
CA GLN A 194 22.66 9.86 -17.77
C GLN A 194 21.98 8.49 -17.59
N ALA A 195 22.76 7.44 -17.33
CA ALA A 195 22.26 6.08 -17.21
C ALA A 195 22.57 5.52 -15.81
N LEU A 196 21.52 5.02 -15.16
CA LEU A 196 21.56 4.42 -13.83
C LEU A 196 20.91 3.05 -13.89
N ASN A 197 21.61 2.03 -13.43
CA ASN A 197 21.05 0.69 -13.27
C ASN A 197 20.57 0.51 -11.83
N PHE A 198 19.28 0.27 -11.63
CA PHE A 198 18.74 0.09 -10.29
C PHE A 198 19.20 -1.23 -9.68
N VAL A 199 19.80 -1.14 -8.50
CA VAL A 199 20.20 -2.31 -7.71
C VAL A 199 19.17 -2.46 -6.59
N ALA A 200 18.32 -3.47 -6.70
CA ALA A 200 17.42 -3.84 -5.61
C ALA A 200 18.26 -4.33 -4.42
N LEU A 201 18.44 -3.48 -3.41
CA LEU A 201 18.97 -3.94 -2.13
C LEU A 201 17.97 -4.94 -1.54
N PRO A 202 18.43 -6.08 -1.00
CA PRO A 202 17.56 -6.94 -0.21
C PRO A 202 17.08 -6.11 0.99
N GLY A 203 15.79 -5.75 0.99
CA GLY A 203 15.14 -4.90 1.98
C GLY A 203 15.01 -5.58 3.34
N ARG A 204 16.11 -6.10 3.92
CA ARG A 204 16.11 -6.80 5.21
C ARG A 204 15.58 -5.91 6.34
N PHE A 205 15.84 -4.61 6.27
CA PHE A 205 15.26 -3.63 7.19
C PHE A 205 13.76 -3.47 6.99
N ASP A 206 13.30 -3.44 5.74
CA ASP A 206 11.87 -3.39 5.43
C ASP A 206 11.16 -4.67 5.86
N GLN A 207 11.78 -5.83 5.65
CA GLN A 207 11.28 -7.12 6.12
C GLN A 207 11.18 -7.16 7.66
N LEU A 208 12.18 -6.63 8.37
CA LEU A 208 12.12 -6.52 9.83
C LEU A 208 11.00 -5.57 10.28
N ALA A 209 10.86 -4.41 9.62
CA ALA A 209 9.81 -3.45 9.92
C ALA A 209 8.41 -4.03 9.66
N VAL A 210 8.25 -4.76 8.55
CA VAL A 210 7.03 -5.50 8.21
C VAL A 210 6.74 -6.56 9.27
N ALA A 211 7.74 -7.34 9.69
CA ALA A 211 7.56 -8.37 10.70
C ALA A 211 7.19 -7.80 12.08
N GLN A 212 7.79 -6.67 12.50
CA GLN A 212 7.42 -5.96 13.73
C GLN A 212 5.99 -5.41 13.67
N GLN A 213 5.62 -4.83 12.53
CA GLN A 213 4.27 -4.32 12.34
C GLN A 213 3.26 -5.48 12.31
N LEU A 214 3.58 -6.58 11.64
CA LEU A 214 2.75 -7.79 11.57
C LEU A 214 2.45 -8.32 12.97
N ALA A 215 3.46 -8.49 13.82
CA ALA A 215 3.27 -8.94 15.21
C ALA A 215 2.35 -7.99 16.00
N THR A 216 2.51 -6.68 15.81
CA THR A 216 1.65 -5.67 16.44
C THR A 216 0.20 -5.76 15.96
N GLN A 217 -0.03 -5.97 14.66
CA GLN A 217 -1.38 -6.08 14.11
C GLN A 217 -2.04 -7.40 14.51
N GLN A 218 -1.31 -8.51 14.48
CA GLN A 218 -1.80 -9.82 14.91
C GLN A 218 -2.20 -9.83 16.39
N ASN A 219 -1.51 -9.07 17.24
CA ASN A 219 -1.90 -8.93 18.65
C ASN A 219 -3.18 -8.11 18.86
N ARG A 220 -3.53 -7.22 17.92
CA ARG A 220 -4.71 -6.35 17.99
C ARG A 220 -5.89 -6.81 17.14
N GLN A 221 -5.69 -7.82 16.30
CA GLN A 221 -6.74 -8.27 15.38
C GLN A 221 -7.92 -8.91 16.11
N GLY A 222 -9.11 -8.70 15.56
CA GLY A 222 -10.36 -9.32 15.99
C GLY A 222 -11.11 -9.83 14.77
N SER A 223 -11.94 -10.87 14.95
CA SER A 223 -12.67 -11.48 13.83
C SER A 223 -13.66 -10.49 13.19
N LEU A 224 -13.78 -10.55 11.86
CA LEU A 224 -14.68 -9.66 11.11
C LEU A 224 -16.16 -10.04 11.34
N SER A 225 -16.44 -11.34 11.52
CA SER A 225 -17.78 -11.82 11.86
C SER A 225 -18.28 -11.28 13.20
N THR A 226 -17.42 -11.14 14.22
CA THR A 226 -17.82 -10.51 15.51
C THR A 226 -18.31 -9.07 15.30
N LEU A 227 -17.60 -8.28 14.48
CA LEU A 227 -18.01 -6.91 14.15
C LEU A 227 -19.34 -6.91 13.39
N ILE A 228 -19.46 -7.74 12.36
CA ILE A 228 -20.65 -7.76 11.50
C ILE A 228 -21.88 -8.20 12.30
N ASN A 229 -21.75 -9.21 13.17
CA ASN A 229 -22.84 -9.64 14.05
C ASN A 229 -23.24 -8.54 15.04
N ALA A 230 -22.28 -7.81 15.60
CA ALA A 230 -22.58 -6.66 16.46
C ALA A 230 -23.35 -5.57 15.69
N LEU A 231 -22.96 -5.29 14.44
CA LEU A 231 -23.66 -4.34 13.57
C LEU A 231 -25.10 -4.77 13.23
N GLN A 232 -25.32 -6.05 12.92
CA GLN A 232 -26.64 -6.61 12.64
C GLN A 232 -27.57 -6.51 13.88
N ASN A 233 -27.03 -6.77 15.07
CA ASN A 233 -27.78 -6.64 16.32
C ASN A 233 -28.18 -5.19 16.60
N LEU A 234 -27.31 -4.22 16.32
CA LEU A 234 -27.64 -2.80 16.47
C LEU A 234 -28.76 -2.35 15.52
N GLN A 235 -28.77 -2.85 14.27
CA GLN A 235 -29.84 -2.55 13.32
C GLN A 235 -31.18 -3.16 13.72
N SER A 236 -31.19 -4.39 14.24
CA SER A 236 -32.43 -5.08 14.63
C SER A 236 -33.11 -4.46 15.85
N VAL A 237 -32.31 -4.01 16.83
CA VAL A 237 -32.80 -3.29 18.01
C VAL A 237 -33.50 -1.99 17.61
N GLN A 238 -32.95 -1.24 16.65
CA GLN A 238 -33.54 0.03 16.22
C GLN A 238 -34.81 -0.15 15.37
N GLY A 239 -34.83 -1.14 14.46
CA GLY A 239 -36.01 -1.48 13.67
C GLY A 239 -37.24 -1.83 14.52
N ASN A 240 -37.01 -2.47 15.68
CA ASN A 240 -38.07 -2.81 16.64
C ASN A 240 -38.51 -1.62 17.51
N THR A 241 -37.63 -0.64 17.79
CA THR A 241 -38.01 0.58 18.53
C THR A 241 -38.81 1.58 17.70
N ALA A 242 -38.68 1.58 16.37
CA ALA A 242 -39.51 2.40 15.48
C ALA A 242 -40.97 1.92 15.38
N ALA A 243 -41.22 0.63 15.65
CA ALA A 243 -42.55 0.02 15.61
C ALA A 243 -43.32 0.12 16.94
N ASN A 244 -42.63 0.26 18.08
CA ASN A 244 -43.23 0.39 19.40
C ASN A 244 -42.97 1.79 19.98
N SER A 245 -43.95 2.68 19.81
CA SER A 245 -43.95 4.07 20.30
C SER A 245 -44.06 4.17 21.82
N ASN A 246 -43.03 3.76 22.56
CA ASN A 246 -42.91 4.08 23.99
C ASN A 246 -41.49 4.59 24.28
N PRO A 247 -41.30 5.90 24.56
CA PRO A 247 -39.98 6.48 24.80
C PRO A 247 -39.56 6.17 26.24
N VAL A 248 -38.92 5.02 26.46
CA VAL A 248 -38.14 4.79 27.69
C VAL A 248 -36.72 5.28 27.44
N ALA A 249 -36.29 6.19 28.29
CA ALA A 249 -35.04 6.92 28.21
C ALA A 249 -33.81 6.01 28.14
N ASN A 250 -32.82 6.45 27.35
CA ASN A 250 -31.38 6.13 27.40
C ASN A 250 -30.76 5.20 26.35
N THR A 251 -31.39 4.98 25.18
CA THR A 251 -30.63 4.60 23.98
C THR A 251 -30.29 5.85 23.19
N GLN A 252 -29.01 6.21 23.14
CA GLN A 252 -28.54 7.29 22.27
C GLN A 252 -28.95 6.94 20.83
N ALA A 253 -29.85 7.73 20.24
CA ALA A 253 -30.33 7.48 18.89
C ALA A 253 -29.15 7.55 17.92
N MET A 254 -28.84 6.41 17.27
CA MET A 254 -27.75 6.30 16.30
C MET A 254 -27.92 7.33 15.19
N SER A 255 -26.88 8.10 14.88
CA SER A 255 -26.96 9.17 13.88
C SER A 255 -27.32 8.62 12.49
N ALA A 256 -28.09 9.36 11.70
CA ALA A 256 -28.42 8.99 10.31
C ALA A 256 -27.20 8.63 9.43
N PRO A 257 -26.06 9.36 9.47
CA PRO A 257 -24.88 8.97 8.69
C PRO A 257 -24.24 7.67 9.18
N LEU A 258 -24.32 7.34 10.48
CA LEU A 258 -23.83 6.07 11.01
C LEU A 258 -24.73 4.91 10.56
N GLN A 259 -26.05 5.07 10.60
CA GLN A 259 -27.00 4.09 10.05
C GLN A 259 -26.73 3.79 8.56
N ALA A 260 -26.52 4.83 7.76
CA ALA A 260 -26.20 4.68 6.34
C ALA A 260 -24.86 3.97 6.12
N ALA A 261 -23.83 4.27 6.92
CA ALA A 261 -22.53 3.60 6.84
C ALA A 261 -22.62 2.11 7.19
N ILE A 262 -23.43 1.75 8.19
CA ILE A 262 -23.67 0.36 8.57
C ILE A 262 -24.45 -0.38 7.49
N GLY A 263 -25.52 0.22 6.96
CA GLY A 263 -26.29 -0.34 5.85
C GLY A 263 -25.41 -0.64 4.64
N GLN A 264 -24.63 0.35 4.20
CA GLN A 264 -23.69 0.17 3.09
C GLN A 264 -22.69 -0.97 3.33
N LEU A 265 -22.11 -1.07 4.52
CA LEU A 265 -21.15 -2.13 4.84
C LEU A 265 -21.78 -3.52 4.76
N LEU A 266 -23.03 -3.66 5.20
CA LEU A 266 -23.74 -4.94 5.21
C LEU A 266 -24.30 -5.31 3.83
N ASP A 267 -24.73 -4.32 3.04
CA ASP A 267 -25.23 -4.50 1.67
C ASP A 267 -24.10 -4.85 0.70
N ASP A 268 -22.88 -4.37 0.95
CA ASP A 268 -21.69 -4.68 0.13
C ASP A 268 -21.13 -6.09 0.38
N LEU A 269 -21.68 -6.86 1.34
CA LEU A 269 -21.26 -8.24 1.61
C LEU A 269 -21.77 -9.20 0.53
N PRO A 270 -20.90 -9.98 -0.13
CA PRO A 270 -21.33 -10.95 -1.13
C PRO A 270 -22.15 -12.07 -0.48
N ASP A 271 -23.18 -12.51 -1.19
CA ASP A 271 -23.95 -13.69 -0.80
C ASP A 271 -23.28 -14.98 -1.32
N ILE A 272 -23.56 -16.12 -0.69
CA ILE A 272 -22.97 -17.41 -1.07
C ILE A 272 -23.27 -17.75 -2.54
N ASP A 273 -24.46 -17.41 -3.03
CA ASP A 273 -24.86 -17.61 -4.43
C ASP A 273 -24.00 -16.77 -5.39
N GLN A 274 -23.65 -15.54 -5.01
CA GLN A 274 -22.77 -14.68 -5.81
C GLN A 274 -21.35 -15.25 -5.88
N MET A 275 -20.90 -15.88 -4.78
CA MET A 275 -19.61 -16.54 -4.65
C MET A 275 -19.50 -17.85 -5.46
N THR A 276 -20.58 -18.34 -6.06
CA THR A 276 -20.52 -19.51 -6.97
C THR A 276 -20.07 -19.16 -8.39
N THR A 277 -20.00 -17.88 -8.74
CA THR A 277 -19.64 -17.41 -10.09
C THR A 277 -18.23 -16.82 -10.13
N PRO A 278 -17.46 -17.02 -11.21
CA PRO A 278 -16.12 -16.43 -11.34
C PRO A 278 -16.11 -14.90 -11.21
N LYS A 279 -17.14 -14.24 -11.74
CA LYS A 279 -17.29 -12.78 -11.67
C LYS A 279 -17.56 -12.32 -10.24
N GLY A 280 -18.44 -13.00 -9.50
CA GLY A 280 -18.72 -12.67 -8.11
C GLY A 280 -17.51 -12.85 -7.21
N VAL A 281 -16.77 -13.95 -7.36
CA VAL A 281 -15.50 -14.16 -6.64
C VAL A 281 -14.49 -13.06 -6.97
N ALA A 282 -14.32 -12.73 -8.25
CA ALA A 282 -13.40 -11.65 -8.66
C ALA A 282 -13.80 -10.30 -8.06
N GLN A 283 -15.09 -9.97 -8.00
CA GLN A 283 -15.59 -8.74 -7.37
C GLN A 283 -15.34 -8.74 -5.85
N ALA A 284 -15.65 -9.85 -5.18
CA ALA A 284 -15.44 -10.00 -3.75
C ALA A 284 -13.96 -9.89 -3.34
N LEU A 285 -13.05 -10.52 -4.11
CA LEU A 285 -11.60 -10.39 -3.90
C LEU A 285 -11.13 -8.96 -4.10
N ASN A 286 -11.64 -8.26 -5.13
CA ASN A 286 -11.32 -6.85 -5.37
C ASN A 286 -11.87 -5.92 -4.28
N ALA A 287 -13.01 -6.25 -3.67
CA ALA A 287 -13.66 -5.48 -2.61
C ALA A 287 -13.20 -5.87 -1.19
N SER A 288 -12.36 -6.90 -1.03
CA SER A 288 -11.86 -7.41 0.27
C SER A 288 -11.12 -6.38 1.13
N GLY A 289 -10.72 -5.23 0.56
CA GLY A 289 -9.91 -4.21 1.23
C GLY A 289 -8.40 -4.42 1.12
N ALA A 290 -7.95 -5.56 0.57
CA ALA A 290 -6.53 -5.84 0.35
C ALA A 290 -5.89 -4.87 -0.67
N PHE A 291 -6.68 -4.33 -1.60
CA PHE A 291 -6.21 -3.52 -2.72
C PHE A 291 -6.52 -2.02 -2.59
N LEU A 292 -7.03 -1.56 -1.44
CA LEU A 292 -7.42 -0.16 -1.24
C LEU A 292 -6.25 0.80 -1.50
N GLU A 293 -5.07 0.51 -0.96
CA GLU A 293 -3.87 1.34 -1.14
C GLU A 293 -3.47 1.46 -2.60
N ALA A 294 -3.53 0.36 -3.34
CA ALA A 294 -3.21 0.35 -4.77
C ALA A 294 -4.23 1.19 -5.57
N LYS A 295 -5.51 1.11 -5.22
CA LYS A 295 -6.57 1.94 -5.82
C LYS A 295 -6.33 3.43 -5.53
N LEU A 296 -6.02 3.78 -4.29
CA LEU A 296 -5.71 5.16 -3.89
C LEU A 296 -4.46 5.70 -4.61
N LEU A 297 -3.42 4.86 -4.73
CA LEU A 297 -2.20 5.21 -5.47
C LEU A 297 -2.48 5.45 -6.96
N ALA A 298 -3.40 4.68 -7.55
CA ALA A 298 -3.87 4.87 -8.92
C ALA A 298 -4.81 6.09 -9.10
N GLY A 299 -5.13 6.82 -8.03
CA GLY A 299 -6.03 7.98 -8.06
C GLY A 299 -7.51 7.62 -8.13
N LEU A 300 -7.88 6.36 -7.87
CA LEU A 300 -9.29 5.94 -7.81
C LEU A 300 -9.92 6.42 -6.51
N ASN A 301 -11.12 6.99 -6.60
CA ASN A 301 -11.85 7.49 -5.45
C ASN A 301 -12.51 6.32 -4.68
N PRO A 302 -12.18 6.10 -3.40
CA PRO A 302 -12.76 5.02 -2.59
C PRO A 302 -14.25 5.20 -2.30
N ALA A 303 -14.83 6.37 -2.60
CA ALA A 303 -16.28 6.57 -2.51
C ALA A 303 -17.07 5.93 -3.66
N GLN A 304 -16.42 5.63 -4.80
CA GLN A 304 -17.08 5.12 -6.01
C GLN A 304 -16.95 3.61 -6.18
N VAL A 305 -15.97 2.98 -5.51
CA VAL A 305 -15.71 1.55 -5.61
C VAL A 305 -15.91 0.93 -4.23
N PRO A 306 -16.79 -0.07 -4.06
CA PRO A 306 -16.99 -0.74 -2.79
C PRO A 306 -15.68 -1.40 -2.36
N ASP A 307 -15.30 -1.17 -1.11
CA ASP A 307 -14.07 -1.67 -0.52
C ASP A 307 -14.23 -1.79 1.00
N MET A 308 -14.04 -2.99 1.53
CA MET A 308 -14.26 -3.31 2.93
C MET A 308 -13.44 -2.42 3.85
N LYS A 309 -12.16 -2.18 3.51
CA LYS A 309 -11.28 -1.34 4.32
C LYS A 309 -11.73 0.13 4.29
N ALA A 310 -12.19 0.62 3.14
CA ALA A 310 -12.75 1.96 3.04
C ALA A 310 -14.05 2.11 3.85
N ASN A 311 -14.93 1.11 3.78
CA ASN A 311 -16.19 1.09 4.54
C ASN A 311 -15.94 1.04 6.06
N LEU A 312 -14.97 0.23 6.52
CA LEU A 312 -14.57 0.19 7.94
C LEU A 312 -13.98 1.52 8.41
N MET A 313 -13.13 2.16 7.60
CA MET A 313 -12.58 3.47 7.94
C MET A 313 -13.66 4.56 7.98
N ARG A 314 -14.65 4.49 7.09
CA ARG A 314 -15.83 5.38 7.12
C ARG A 314 -16.66 5.15 8.38
N LEU A 315 -16.89 3.89 8.76
CA LEU A 315 -17.60 3.53 9.99
C LEU A 315 -16.88 4.13 11.23
N ILE A 316 -15.58 3.92 11.34
CA ILE A 316 -14.75 4.49 12.42
C ILE A 316 -14.86 6.02 12.46
N ALA A 317 -14.82 6.68 11.30
CA ALA A 317 -14.95 8.13 11.20
C ALA A 317 -16.34 8.65 11.62
N GLN A 318 -17.41 7.87 11.47
CA GLN A 318 -18.75 8.24 11.94
C GLN A 318 -18.98 7.96 13.43
N ILE A 319 -18.25 6.99 14.00
CA ILE A 319 -18.32 6.66 15.43
C ILE A 319 -17.57 7.70 16.28
N LEU A 320 -16.41 8.17 15.81
CA LEU A 320 -15.51 9.02 16.60
C LEU A 320 -16.15 10.32 17.15
N PRO A 321 -16.99 11.06 16.39
CA PRO A 321 -17.66 12.27 16.89
C PRO A 321 -18.81 11.99 17.88
N GLY A 322 -19.29 10.75 17.95
CA GLY A 322 -20.40 10.35 18.82
C GLY A 322 -19.97 9.94 20.24
N LEU A 323 -18.67 9.87 20.51
CA LEU A 323 -18.13 9.49 21.82
C LEU A 323 -18.09 10.71 22.76
N PRO A 324 -18.46 10.57 24.04
CA PRO A 324 -18.38 11.66 25.00
C PRO A 324 -16.93 12.15 25.20
N ASP A 325 -16.75 13.47 25.35
CA ASP A 325 -15.47 14.21 25.45
C ASP A 325 -14.49 13.73 26.55
N ASN A 326 -14.87 12.76 27.38
CA ASN A 326 -14.09 12.29 28.52
C ASN A 326 -13.33 10.97 28.28
N THR A 327 -13.19 10.55 27.02
CA THR A 327 -12.41 9.35 26.71
C THR A 327 -11.04 9.73 26.16
N SER A 328 -10.02 9.45 26.95
CA SER A 328 -8.60 9.38 26.53
C SER A 328 -8.41 8.49 25.28
N TYR A 329 -9.44 7.71 24.93
CA TYR A 329 -9.62 6.91 23.73
C TYR A 329 -9.82 7.72 22.45
N GLY A 330 -10.50 8.87 22.45
CA GLY A 330 -10.66 9.71 21.24
C GLY A 330 -9.32 10.26 20.77
N ALA A 331 -8.54 10.82 21.71
CA ALA A 331 -7.19 11.30 21.44
C ALA A 331 -6.20 10.15 21.18
N ALA A 332 -6.30 9.00 21.86
CA ALA A 332 -5.38 7.86 21.65
C ALA A 332 -5.73 7.01 20.42
N ALA A 333 -7.00 6.90 20.02
CA ALA A 333 -7.44 6.21 18.81
C ALA A 333 -7.23 7.09 17.58
N ALA A 334 -7.55 8.40 17.66
CA ALA A 334 -7.19 9.37 16.62
C ALA A 334 -5.66 9.54 16.51
N SER A 335 -4.93 9.58 17.63
CA SER A 335 -3.46 9.59 17.59
C SER A 335 -2.88 8.25 17.13
N ASN A 336 -3.52 7.10 17.40
CA ASN A 336 -3.06 5.84 16.83
C ASN A 336 -3.43 5.70 15.35
N THR A 337 -4.52 6.28 14.85
CA THR A 337 -4.83 6.31 13.40
C THR A 337 -3.97 7.34 12.67
N LEU A 338 -3.72 8.52 13.26
CA LEU A 338 -2.76 9.52 12.77
C LEU A 338 -1.31 9.01 12.87
N ALA A 339 -0.94 8.29 13.93
CA ALA A 339 0.37 7.65 14.03
C ALA A 339 0.53 6.49 13.05
N ARG A 340 -0.56 5.80 12.69
CA ARG A 340 -0.58 4.81 11.59
C ARG A 340 -0.40 5.46 10.20
N ALA A 341 -0.66 6.76 10.05
CA ALA A 341 -0.43 7.54 8.82
C ALA A 341 0.92 8.27 8.77
N MET A 342 1.72 8.25 9.86
CA MET A 342 3.03 8.89 9.93
C MET A 342 4.16 7.97 9.41
N PRO A 343 5.12 8.48 8.61
CA PRO A 343 6.29 7.74 8.12
C PRO A 343 7.16 7.13 9.23
N ASN A 344 7.68 5.93 8.96
CA ASN A 344 8.38 5.04 9.91
C ASN A 344 9.59 5.64 10.65
N ALA A 345 10.18 6.74 10.17
CA ALA A 345 11.40 7.32 10.74
C ALA A 345 11.19 7.96 12.13
N ILE A 346 9.99 8.46 12.45
CA ILE A 346 9.74 9.17 13.72
C ILE A 346 9.38 8.18 14.85
N ARG A 347 8.90 6.98 14.53
CA ARG A 347 8.54 5.96 15.53
C ARG A 347 9.75 5.24 16.14
N ASN A 348 10.86 5.12 15.43
CA ASN A 348 12.04 4.40 15.91
C ASN A 348 12.84 5.15 17.00
N ALA A 349 12.65 6.45 17.13
CA ALA A 349 13.43 7.30 18.05
C ALA A 349 12.84 7.39 19.47
N LEU A 350 11.57 7.03 19.69
CA LEU A 350 10.88 7.29 20.97
C LEU A 350 10.45 6.03 21.76
N GLY A 351 10.82 4.82 21.31
CA GLY A 351 10.32 3.58 21.93
C GLY A 351 11.30 2.39 22.02
N THR A 352 12.59 2.57 21.72
CA THR A 352 13.52 1.43 21.50
C THR A 352 14.47 1.10 22.66
N LEU A 353 14.28 1.66 23.86
CA LEU A 353 15.05 1.26 25.05
C LEU A 353 14.28 0.23 25.89
N GLY A 354 14.36 -1.05 25.53
CA GLY A 354 14.19 -2.13 26.51
C GLY A 354 13.26 -3.30 26.20
N GLN A 355 12.64 -3.39 25.02
CA GLN A 355 11.86 -4.59 24.68
C GLN A 355 12.72 -5.57 23.89
N VAL A 356 13.04 -6.71 24.52
CA VAL A 356 13.60 -7.89 23.86
C VAL A 356 12.74 -8.18 22.63
N ALA A 357 13.33 -8.15 21.44
CA ALA A 357 12.62 -8.50 20.22
C ALA A 357 12.04 -9.92 20.37
N GLU A 358 10.72 -10.03 20.50
CA GLU A 358 10.06 -11.33 20.44
C GLU A 358 10.45 -12.01 19.13
N ARG A 359 10.73 -13.32 19.20
CA ARG A 359 11.06 -14.11 18.01
C ARG A 359 9.93 -13.95 17.00
N THR A 360 10.25 -13.38 15.85
CA THR A 360 9.31 -13.23 14.72
C THR A 360 8.82 -14.61 14.30
N GLN A 361 7.61 -14.96 14.72
CA GLN A 361 6.93 -16.15 14.22
C GLN A 361 6.45 -15.89 12.79
N PRO A 362 6.63 -16.84 11.86
CA PRO A 362 6.12 -16.72 10.51
C PRO A 362 4.59 -16.57 10.55
N SER A 363 4.04 -15.78 9.62
CA SER A 363 2.58 -15.62 9.51
C SER A 363 1.90 -16.98 9.29
N ILE A 364 1.03 -17.40 10.22
CA ILE A 364 0.28 -18.66 10.16
C ILE A 364 -0.98 -18.45 9.31
N PHE A 365 -1.33 -19.45 8.51
CA PHE A 365 -2.61 -19.52 7.81
C PHE A 365 -3.34 -20.80 8.22
N PRO A 366 -4.66 -20.74 8.49
CA PRO A 366 -5.49 -19.54 8.61
C PRO A 366 -5.16 -18.67 9.83
N LEU A 367 -5.53 -17.38 9.79
CA LEU A 367 -5.47 -16.51 10.96
C LEU A 367 -6.57 -16.90 11.96
N PRO A 368 -6.24 -17.10 13.25
CA PRO A 368 -7.22 -17.52 14.24
C PRO A 368 -8.29 -16.46 14.46
N SER A 369 -9.51 -16.91 14.77
CA SER A 369 -10.59 -16.03 15.20
C SER A 369 -10.36 -15.62 16.64
N ARG A 370 -10.00 -14.35 16.87
CA ARG A 370 -9.84 -13.79 18.21
C ARG A 370 -11.03 -12.90 18.55
N ASN A 371 -11.63 -13.15 19.70
CA ASN A 371 -12.66 -12.27 20.25
C ASN A 371 -11.98 -11.12 21.00
N VAL A 372 -12.41 -9.89 20.72
CA VAL A 372 -11.99 -8.71 21.48
C VAL A 372 -12.92 -8.59 22.67
N SER A 373 -12.42 -8.89 23.87
CA SER A 373 -13.19 -8.75 25.10
C SER A 373 -13.32 -7.27 25.48
N GLY A 374 -14.54 -6.76 25.52
CA GLY A 374 -14.87 -5.47 26.16
C GLY A 374 -15.01 -5.66 27.68
N GLY A 375 -14.52 -4.71 28.47
CA GLY A 375 -14.77 -4.70 29.92
C GLY A 375 -16.25 -4.49 30.25
N GLU A 376 -16.69 -4.98 31.41
CA GLU A 376 -18.11 -5.00 31.86
C GLU A 376 -18.81 -3.61 32.00
N LYS A 377 -18.15 -2.50 31.63
CA LYS A 377 -18.65 -1.12 31.72
C LYS A 377 -18.31 -0.27 30.49
N GLU A 378 -18.18 -0.88 29.33
CA GLU A 378 -17.94 -0.15 28.07
C GLU A 378 -19.25 0.20 27.39
N ASP A 379 -19.34 1.41 26.83
CA ASP A 379 -20.50 1.86 26.04
C ASP A 379 -20.56 1.09 24.72
N ASP A 380 -21.76 0.84 24.17
CA ASP A 380 -21.97 0.03 22.97
C ASP A 380 -21.20 0.59 21.77
N LEU A 381 -21.11 1.93 21.69
CA LEU A 381 -20.37 2.64 20.66
C LEU A 381 -18.84 2.50 20.82
N GLU A 382 -18.34 2.43 22.05
CA GLU A 382 -16.93 2.22 22.35
C GLU A 382 -16.51 0.78 22.00
N ILE A 383 -17.36 -0.20 22.34
CA ILE A 383 -17.17 -1.60 21.95
C ILE A 383 -17.15 -1.71 20.42
N LEU A 384 -18.07 -1.04 19.73
CA LEU A 384 -18.11 -1.05 18.26
C LEU A 384 -16.85 -0.43 17.65
N LEU A 385 -16.34 0.66 18.20
CA LEU A 385 -15.07 1.25 17.77
C LEU A 385 -13.90 0.28 17.93
N LYS A 386 -13.84 -0.44 19.06
CA LYS A 386 -12.80 -1.46 19.31
C LYS A 386 -12.89 -2.60 18.32
N LEU A 387 -14.09 -3.12 18.05
CA LEU A 387 -14.32 -4.17 17.06
C LEU A 387 -13.95 -3.70 15.65
N ALA A 388 -14.31 -2.47 15.26
CA ALA A 388 -13.96 -1.90 13.96
C ALA A 388 -12.44 -1.72 13.81
N ALA A 389 -11.76 -1.21 14.84
CA ALA A 389 -10.31 -1.08 14.85
C ALA A 389 -9.59 -2.45 14.81
N ALA A 390 -10.15 -3.46 15.48
CA ALA A 390 -9.65 -4.82 15.47
C ALA A 390 -9.85 -5.51 14.12
N ALA A 391 -10.97 -5.26 13.45
CA ALA A 391 -11.24 -5.73 12.07
C ALA A 391 -10.27 -5.09 11.06
N VAL A 392 -9.98 -3.79 11.18
CA VAL A 392 -8.93 -3.14 10.38
C VAL A 392 -7.55 -3.77 10.66
N SER A 393 -7.26 -4.08 11.92
CA SER A 393 -5.99 -4.76 12.29
C SER A 393 -5.92 -6.17 11.70
N ARG A 394 -7.04 -6.89 11.57
CA ARG A 394 -7.14 -8.19 10.88
C ARG A 394 -6.83 -8.08 9.38
N LEU A 395 -7.46 -7.13 8.70
CA LEU A 395 -7.16 -6.84 7.28
C LEU A 395 -5.69 -6.48 7.06
N GLN A 396 -5.13 -5.63 7.93
CA GLN A 396 -3.71 -5.28 7.88
C GLN A 396 -2.79 -6.47 8.16
N SER A 397 -3.19 -7.38 9.05
CA SER A 397 -2.44 -8.62 9.33
C SER A 397 -2.36 -9.51 8.09
N HIS A 398 -3.45 -9.64 7.33
CA HIS A 398 -3.45 -10.33 6.04
C HIS A 398 -2.55 -9.64 5.01
N GLN A 399 -2.65 -8.30 4.85
CA GLN A 399 -1.81 -7.54 3.92
C GLN A 399 -0.31 -7.69 4.24
N LEU A 400 0.06 -7.56 5.52
CA LEU A 400 1.44 -7.68 5.97
C LEU A 400 1.94 -9.12 5.89
N GLY A 401 1.10 -10.12 6.19
CA GLY A 401 1.43 -11.54 6.06
C GLY A 401 1.72 -11.94 4.60
N GLY A 402 0.93 -11.44 3.65
CA GLY A 402 1.21 -11.64 2.22
C GLY A 402 2.51 -10.96 1.77
N LEU A 403 2.78 -9.75 2.28
CA LEU A 403 4.02 -9.02 1.99
C LEU A 403 5.26 -9.72 2.55
N GLU A 404 5.19 -10.23 3.79
CA GLU A 404 6.28 -10.97 4.44
C GLU A 404 6.64 -12.24 3.68
N GLN A 405 5.63 -12.95 3.17
CA GLN A 405 5.80 -14.17 2.38
C GLN A 405 6.17 -13.92 0.91
N THR A 406 6.11 -12.66 0.44
CA THR A 406 6.51 -12.29 -0.91
C THR A 406 8.03 -12.12 -0.96
N ARG A 407 8.71 -12.98 -1.73
CA ARG A 407 10.17 -13.03 -1.78
C ARG A 407 10.68 -13.45 -3.13
N THR A 408 11.93 -13.07 -3.40
CA THR A 408 12.70 -13.59 -4.54
C THR A 408 13.68 -14.62 -3.99
N ASN A 409 13.61 -15.85 -4.47
CA ASN A 409 14.53 -16.92 -4.05
C ASN A 409 15.92 -16.70 -4.67
N ALA A 410 16.93 -17.41 -4.15
CA ALA A 410 18.30 -17.35 -4.66
C ALA A 410 18.42 -17.68 -6.16
N ASP A 411 17.53 -18.55 -6.65
CA ASP A 411 17.46 -18.98 -8.06
C ASP A 411 16.78 -17.94 -8.97
N GLY A 412 16.45 -16.75 -8.44
CA GLY A 412 15.77 -15.67 -9.18
C GLY A 412 14.27 -15.85 -9.33
N THR A 413 13.69 -16.97 -8.85
CA THR A 413 12.24 -17.19 -8.89
C THR A 413 11.52 -16.22 -7.95
N GLN A 414 10.56 -15.46 -8.48
CA GLN A 414 9.74 -14.53 -7.71
C GLN A 414 8.50 -15.25 -7.19
N VAL A 415 8.34 -15.30 -5.87
CA VAL A 415 7.14 -15.81 -5.20
C VAL A 415 6.34 -14.62 -4.70
N THR A 416 5.16 -14.41 -5.26
CA THR A 416 4.23 -13.36 -4.83
C THR A 416 3.08 -14.00 -4.06
N THR A 417 2.82 -13.53 -2.84
CA THR A 417 1.75 -14.04 -1.98
C THR A 417 0.72 -12.96 -1.70
N TRP A 418 -0.55 -13.25 -1.98
CA TRP A 418 -1.70 -12.46 -1.54
C TRP A 418 -2.41 -13.23 -0.45
N GLN A 419 -2.70 -12.58 0.67
CA GLN A 419 -3.51 -13.13 1.74
C GLN A 419 -4.61 -12.12 2.06
N LEU A 420 -5.85 -12.59 2.19
CA LEU A 420 -7.03 -11.76 2.42
C LEU A 420 -8.15 -12.55 3.07
N GLU A 421 -9.19 -11.85 3.51
CA GLU A 421 -10.43 -12.43 4.03
C GLU A 421 -11.62 -11.79 3.33
N VAL A 422 -12.58 -12.61 2.94
CA VAL A 422 -13.85 -12.20 2.34
C VAL A 422 -14.97 -12.65 3.28
N PRO A 423 -15.62 -11.72 4.00
CA PRO A 423 -16.85 -12.06 4.71
C PRO A 423 -17.96 -12.29 3.69
N MET A 424 -18.61 -13.45 3.75
CA MET A 424 -19.74 -13.78 2.89
C MET A 424 -20.97 -14.11 3.73
N ARG A 425 -22.14 -13.73 3.24
CA ARG A 425 -23.41 -14.05 3.87
C ARG A 425 -23.79 -15.48 3.53
N ASN A 426 -24.24 -16.23 4.53
CA ASN A 426 -24.84 -17.54 4.37
C ASN A 426 -26.15 -17.55 5.16
N ALA A 427 -27.25 -17.25 4.49
CA ALA A 427 -28.54 -16.97 5.12
C ALA A 427 -28.44 -15.86 6.20
N HIS A 428 -28.53 -16.22 7.47
CA HIS A 428 -28.43 -15.27 8.59
C HIS A 428 -27.01 -15.14 9.15
N ASP A 429 -26.13 -16.08 8.81
CA ASP A 429 -24.77 -16.15 9.35
C ASP A 429 -23.76 -15.48 8.42
N ILE A 430 -22.64 -15.08 9.01
CA ILE A 430 -21.50 -14.50 8.30
C ILE A 430 -20.34 -15.46 8.38
N VAL A 431 -19.93 -15.95 7.21
CA VAL A 431 -18.83 -16.90 7.06
C VAL A 431 -17.59 -16.13 6.60
N PRO A 432 -16.50 -16.13 7.39
CA PRO A 432 -15.23 -15.55 6.96
C PRO A 432 -14.49 -16.53 6.04
N LEU A 433 -14.43 -16.23 4.74
CA LEU A 433 -13.61 -16.98 3.79
C LEU A 433 -12.19 -16.39 3.76
N GLN A 434 -11.24 -17.07 4.38
CA GLN A 434 -9.82 -16.72 4.28
C GLN A 434 -9.22 -17.32 3.02
N VAL A 435 -8.51 -16.47 2.27
CA VAL A 435 -7.92 -16.83 0.98
C VAL A 435 -6.45 -16.47 0.99
N LYS A 436 -5.61 -17.41 0.59
CA LYS A 436 -4.20 -17.18 0.32
C LYS A 436 -3.89 -17.68 -1.08
N VAL A 437 -3.38 -16.79 -1.93
CA VAL A 437 -2.98 -17.10 -3.30
C VAL A 437 -1.49 -16.86 -3.42
N GLN A 438 -0.75 -17.83 -3.93
CA GLN A 438 0.66 -17.69 -4.26
C GLN A 438 0.88 -17.90 -5.74
N ARG A 439 1.73 -17.06 -6.33
CA ARG A 439 2.18 -17.19 -7.71
C ARG A 439 3.69 -17.26 -7.74
N GLU A 440 4.22 -18.30 -8.35
CA GLU A 440 5.65 -18.45 -8.60
C GLU A 440 5.93 -18.13 -10.07
N ASP A 441 6.75 -17.11 -10.29
CA ASP A 441 7.24 -16.70 -11.60
C ASP A 441 8.74 -17.05 -11.69
N LYS A 442 9.12 -17.95 -12.60
CA LYS A 442 10.53 -18.27 -12.88
C LYS A 442 11.16 -17.15 -13.74
N PRO A 443 12.44 -16.81 -13.52
CA PRO A 443 13.13 -15.86 -14.39
C PRO A 443 13.21 -16.44 -15.81
N ASP A 444 13.05 -15.58 -16.81
CA ASP A 444 13.31 -15.94 -18.21
C ASP A 444 14.79 -16.36 -18.29
N GLN A 445 15.04 -17.66 -18.48
CA GLN A 445 16.32 -18.10 -18.99
C GLN A 445 16.36 -17.61 -20.44
N GLU A 446 17.03 -16.50 -20.69
CA GLU A 446 17.53 -16.15 -22.02
C GLU A 446 18.50 -17.26 -22.44
N THR A 447 17.96 -18.34 -23.00
CA THR A 447 18.74 -19.26 -23.81
C THR A 447 19.14 -18.48 -25.05
N THR A 448 20.34 -17.91 -25.00
CA THR A 448 21.06 -17.44 -26.18
C THR A 448 21.42 -18.66 -27.01
N GLU A 449 20.47 -19.20 -27.76
CA GLU A 449 20.79 -20.06 -28.90
C GLU A 449 19.90 -19.66 -30.07
N ASP A 450 20.56 -19.09 -31.08
CA ASP A 450 20.04 -18.88 -32.43
C ASP A 450 19.30 -20.14 -32.91
N ARG A 451 17.97 -20.10 -32.88
CA ARG A 451 17.12 -20.93 -33.74
C ARG A 451 15.94 -20.12 -34.20
N ASP A 452 16.09 -19.59 -35.42
CA ASP A 452 14.97 -19.20 -36.27
C ASP A 452 13.94 -20.33 -36.33
N ASP A 453 12.67 -19.94 -36.32
CA ASP A 453 11.47 -20.74 -36.56
C ASP A 453 11.03 -21.67 -35.41
N ILE A 454 10.18 -21.15 -34.51
CA ILE A 454 8.86 -21.72 -34.12
C ILE A 454 8.08 -20.63 -33.35
N GLU A 455 7.00 -20.13 -33.97
CA GLU A 455 5.97 -19.34 -33.31
C GLU A 455 5.13 -20.23 -32.38
N VAL A 456 5.59 -20.48 -31.17
CA VAL A 456 4.69 -20.73 -30.03
C VAL A 456 5.26 -19.99 -28.84
N LYS A 457 4.60 -18.90 -28.44
CA LYS A 457 4.80 -18.29 -27.11
C LYS A 457 4.64 -19.40 -26.08
N GLU A 458 5.74 -19.95 -25.57
CA GLU A 458 5.72 -20.83 -24.42
C GLU A 458 4.93 -20.11 -23.33
N THR A 459 3.78 -20.68 -22.99
CA THR A 459 2.93 -20.16 -21.93
C THR A 459 3.76 -20.28 -20.67
N ARG A 460 4.38 -19.17 -20.25
CA ARG A 460 5.15 -19.00 -19.01
C ARG A 460 4.64 -19.97 -17.95
N GLU A 461 5.49 -20.88 -17.49
CA GLU A 461 5.12 -21.91 -16.51
C GLU A 461 4.83 -21.26 -15.14
N LYS A 462 3.66 -20.64 -15.00
CA LYS A 462 3.20 -20.03 -13.75
C LYS A 462 2.59 -21.11 -12.88
N LEU A 463 3.22 -21.37 -11.74
CA LEU A 463 2.63 -22.20 -10.69
C LEU A 463 1.77 -21.31 -9.79
N TRP A 464 0.49 -21.67 -9.69
CA TRP A 464 -0.44 -21.03 -8.76
C TRP A 464 -0.75 -21.98 -7.61
N LYS A 465 -0.75 -21.46 -6.39
CA LYS A 465 -1.20 -22.17 -5.19
C LYS A 465 -2.31 -21.37 -4.55
N VAL A 466 -3.39 -22.03 -4.15
CA VAL A 466 -4.56 -21.41 -3.53
C VAL A 466 -4.87 -22.18 -2.26
N ASP A 467 -4.70 -21.54 -1.12
CA ASP A 467 -5.11 -22.06 0.19
C ASP A 467 -6.39 -21.33 0.62
N LEU A 468 -7.42 -22.09 0.97
CA LEU A 468 -8.70 -21.57 1.46
C LEU A 468 -8.94 -22.11 2.87
N ALA A 469 -9.56 -21.30 3.72
CA ALA A 469 -10.04 -21.74 5.02
C ALA A 469 -11.35 -21.02 5.35
N PHE A 470 -12.36 -21.78 5.73
CA PHE A 470 -13.70 -21.27 6.06
C PHE A 470 -14.41 -22.24 7.00
N ASP A 471 -15.42 -21.75 7.70
CA ASP A 471 -16.25 -22.53 8.61
C ASP A 471 -17.71 -22.35 8.19
N LEU A 472 -18.33 -23.44 7.72
CA LEU A 472 -19.68 -23.41 7.15
C LEU A 472 -20.55 -24.44 7.87
N GLU A 473 -21.60 -24.01 8.57
CA GLU A 473 -22.56 -24.95 9.16
C GLU A 473 -23.47 -25.53 8.06
N PRO A 474 -23.74 -26.86 7.99
CA PRO A 474 -23.38 -27.90 8.98
C PRO A 474 -22.05 -28.62 8.75
N LEU A 475 -21.25 -28.24 7.76
CA LEU A 475 -19.99 -28.89 7.41
C LEU A 475 -18.86 -28.67 8.45
N GLY A 476 -18.89 -27.55 9.16
CA GLY A 476 -17.87 -27.12 10.10
C GLY A 476 -16.61 -26.55 9.43
N PRO A 477 -15.49 -26.48 10.17
CA PRO A 477 -14.24 -25.92 9.67
C PRO A 477 -13.63 -26.78 8.56
N MET A 478 -13.26 -26.13 7.48
CA MET A 478 -12.66 -26.74 6.30
C MET A 478 -11.44 -25.96 5.84
N GLN A 479 -10.46 -26.69 5.30
CA GLN A 479 -9.29 -26.14 4.64
C GLN A 479 -9.10 -26.80 3.28
N VAL A 480 -8.69 -26.03 2.29
CA VAL A 480 -8.45 -26.50 0.92
C VAL A 480 -7.10 -26.00 0.47
N HIS A 481 -6.26 -26.87 -0.07
CA HIS A 481 -5.03 -26.51 -0.77
C HIS A 481 -5.14 -26.97 -2.21
N ALA A 482 -5.17 -26.04 -3.14
CA ALA A 482 -5.21 -26.30 -4.56
C ALA A 482 -3.95 -25.78 -5.26
N GLN A 483 -3.46 -26.52 -6.25
CA GLN A 483 -2.32 -26.14 -7.07
C GLN A 483 -2.72 -26.22 -8.54
N LEU A 484 -2.44 -25.16 -9.29
CA LEU A 484 -2.66 -25.11 -10.73
C LEU A 484 -1.31 -24.97 -11.43
N LEU A 485 -0.93 -26.00 -12.18
CA LEU A 485 0.29 -26.06 -12.96
C LEU A 485 -0.04 -26.50 -14.39
N ARG A 486 0.37 -25.71 -15.38
CA ARG A 486 0.19 -26.04 -16.81
C ARG A 486 -1.26 -26.45 -17.17
N GLY A 487 -2.23 -25.75 -16.58
CA GLY A 487 -3.67 -26.00 -16.81
C GLY A 487 -4.25 -27.21 -16.05
N THR A 488 -3.42 -27.94 -15.29
CA THR A 488 -3.86 -29.05 -14.45
C THR A 488 -4.00 -28.60 -12.99
N LEU A 489 -5.20 -28.80 -12.43
CA LEU A 489 -5.55 -28.50 -11.05
C LEU A 489 -5.47 -29.78 -10.20
N SER A 490 -4.65 -29.76 -9.15
CA SER A 490 -4.72 -30.73 -8.05
C SER A 490 -5.25 -30.04 -6.79
N SER A 491 -6.02 -30.76 -5.97
CA SER A 491 -6.59 -30.19 -4.74
C SER A 491 -6.67 -31.22 -3.62
N GLN A 492 -6.24 -30.80 -2.43
CA GLN A 492 -6.38 -31.53 -1.19
C GLN A 492 -7.33 -30.76 -0.26
N LEU A 493 -8.35 -31.44 0.25
CA LEU A 493 -9.31 -30.89 1.19
C LEU A 493 -9.13 -31.53 2.56
N TRP A 494 -9.34 -30.73 3.61
CA TRP A 494 -9.40 -31.19 4.98
C TRP A 494 -10.69 -30.71 5.63
N ALA A 495 -11.43 -31.63 6.24
CA ALA A 495 -12.58 -31.33 7.06
C ALA A 495 -12.33 -31.79 8.49
N GLU A 496 -12.59 -30.93 9.48
CA GLU A 496 -12.39 -31.28 10.89
C GLU A 496 -13.46 -32.26 11.39
N ARG A 497 -14.66 -32.26 10.81
CA ARG A 497 -15.74 -33.20 11.15
C ARG A 497 -15.63 -34.47 10.27
N PRO A 498 -15.73 -35.68 10.84
CA PRO A 498 -15.62 -36.93 10.09
C PRO A 498 -16.77 -37.14 9.10
N ASP A 499 -18.00 -36.77 9.49
CA ASP A 499 -19.18 -36.88 8.63
C ASP A 499 -19.05 -35.98 7.38
N SER A 500 -18.50 -34.77 7.57
CA SER A 500 -18.22 -33.84 6.47
C SER A 500 -17.13 -34.38 5.53
N ALA A 501 -16.08 -34.99 6.07
CA ALA A 501 -15.02 -35.59 5.25
C ALA A 501 -15.58 -36.71 4.37
N ALA A 502 -16.40 -37.60 4.95
CA ALA A 502 -17.06 -38.67 4.21
C ALA A 502 -18.00 -38.12 3.13
N LEU A 503 -18.80 -37.10 3.45
CA LEU A 503 -19.70 -36.46 2.48
C LEU A 503 -18.93 -35.84 1.30
N ILE A 504 -17.86 -35.11 1.59
CA ILE A 504 -17.02 -34.49 0.56
C ILE A 504 -16.39 -35.56 -0.32
N GLU A 505 -15.87 -36.65 0.27
CA GLU A 505 -15.26 -37.76 -0.46
C GLU A 505 -16.23 -38.41 -1.47
N HIS A 506 -17.51 -38.57 -1.10
CA HIS A 506 -18.54 -39.06 -2.01
C HIS A 506 -18.84 -38.07 -3.16
N GLU A 507 -18.77 -36.76 -2.90
CA GLU A 507 -19.07 -35.70 -3.88
C GLU A 507 -17.85 -35.25 -4.71
N LEU A 508 -16.65 -35.79 -4.47
CA LEU A 508 -15.43 -35.44 -5.24
C LEU A 508 -15.59 -35.73 -6.74
N GLY A 509 -16.34 -36.77 -7.10
CA GLY A 509 -16.66 -37.07 -8.50
C GLY A 509 -17.42 -35.94 -9.18
N HIS A 510 -18.44 -35.41 -8.51
CA HIS A 510 -19.22 -34.28 -9.02
C HIS A 510 -18.36 -32.99 -9.11
N LEU A 511 -17.52 -32.75 -8.10
CA LEU A 511 -16.58 -31.62 -8.13
C LEU A 511 -15.61 -31.72 -9.32
N ARG A 512 -15.09 -32.91 -9.61
CA ARG A 512 -14.22 -33.17 -10.78
C ARG A 512 -14.93 -32.81 -12.08
N GLU A 513 -16.16 -33.27 -12.28
CA GLU A 513 -16.95 -32.97 -13.48
C GLU A 513 -17.15 -31.46 -13.67
N ARG A 514 -17.49 -30.75 -12.60
CA ARG A 514 -17.67 -29.29 -12.64
C ARG A 514 -16.38 -28.55 -12.98
N LEU A 515 -15.23 -28.98 -12.43
CA LEU A 515 -13.93 -28.39 -12.74
C LEU A 515 -13.52 -28.62 -14.21
N ILE A 516 -13.79 -29.81 -14.75
CA ILE A 516 -13.57 -30.13 -16.17
C ILE A 516 -14.49 -29.28 -17.06
N ALA A 517 -15.76 -29.11 -16.69
CA ALA A 517 -16.70 -28.27 -17.42
C ALA A 517 -16.28 -26.79 -17.44
N CYS A 518 -15.51 -26.33 -16.44
CA CYS A 518 -14.89 -25.00 -16.43
C CYS A 518 -13.64 -24.88 -17.31
N GLY A 519 -13.21 -25.96 -17.98
CA GLY A 519 -12.07 -25.98 -18.89
C GLY A 519 -10.72 -26.27 -18.22
N LEU A 520 -10.73 -26.82 -17.01
CA LEU A 520 -9.51 -27.23 -16.29
C LEU A 520 -9.24 -28.71 -16.50
N ALA A 521 -7.96 -29.09 -16.66
CA ALA A 521 -7.56 -30.48 -16.45
C ALA A 521 -7.51 -30.75 -14.95
N VAL A 522 -8.00 -31.90 -14.49
CA VAL A 522 -8.07 -32.23 -13.06
C VAL A 522 -7.17 -33.40 -12.75
N GLY A 523 -6.13 -33.15 -11.95
CA GLY A 523 -5.21 -34.17 -11.44
C GLY A 523 -5.79 -34.90 -10.22
N GLU A 524 -5.03 -34.93 -9.13
CA GLU A 524 -5.46 -35.53 -7.87
C GLU A 524 -6.47 -34.64 -7.14
N LEU A 525 -7.57 -35.25 -6.67
CA LEU A 525 -8.55 -34.66 -5.78
C LEU A 525 -8.76 -35.63 -4.62
N ALA A 526 -8.48 -35.18 -3.40
CA ALA A 526 -8.66 -36.01 -2.21
C ALA A 526 -9.17 -35.17 -1.04
N CYS A 527 -9.91 -35.84 -0.14
CA CYS A 527 -10.36 -35.27 1.12
C CYS A 527 -9.79 -36.10 2.28
N SER A 528 -9.34 -35.43 3.34
CA SER A 528 -8.82 -36.08 4.54
C SER A 528 -9.52 -35.50 5.78
N HIS A 529 -9.68 -36.33 6.80
CA HIS A 529 -10.20 -35.89 8.09
C HIS A 529 -9.09 -35.23 8.92
N GLY A 530 -9.39 -34.07 9.53
CA GLY A 530 -8.52 -33.34 10.43
C GLY A 530 -8.07 -31.98 9.87
N VAL A 531 -6.84 -31.58 10.18
CA VAL A 531 -6.20 -30.33 9.73
C VAL A 531 -4.95 -30.63 8.90
N PRO A 532 -4.58 -29.76 7.95
CA PRO A 532 -3.37 -29.98 7.17
C PRO A 532 -2.10 -29.97 8.05
N PRO A 533 -1.05 -30.70 7.65
CA PRO A 533 0.20 -30.77 8.41
C PRO A 533 0.85 -29.38 8.50
N GLN A 534 1.09 -28.92 9.73
CA GLN A 534 1.72 -27.62 10.03
C GLN A 534 3.21 -27.83 10.32
N GLY A 535 4.04 -27.84 9.26
CA GLY A 535 5.50 -27.99 9.36
C GLY A 535 6.24 -27.02 8.42
N PRO A 536 7.54 -26.76 8.65
CA PRO A 536 8.36 -25.97 7.73
C PRO A 536 8.52 -26.75 6.43
N ARG A 537 7.62 -26.46 5.46
CA ARG A 537 7.63 -27.09 4.14
C ARG A 537 8.98 -26.83 3.47
N THR A 538 9.79 -27.88 3.35
CA THR A 538 11.02 -27.83 2.56
C THR A 538 10.64 -27.64 1.09
N ALA A 539 11.51 -27.00 0.30
CA ALA A 539 11.27 -26.76 -1.13
C ALA A 539 10.99 -28.05 -1.94
N LEU A 540 11.32 -29.22 -1.39
CA LEU A 540 11.04 -30.56 -1.93
C LEU A 540 9.58 -31.01 -1.72
N GLU A 541 8.91 -30.62 -0.63
CA GLU A 541 7.46 -30.90 -0.44
C GLU A 541 6.57 -29.95 -1.26
N GLN A 542 7.15 -28.88 -1.84
CA GLN A 542 6.41 -27.88 -2.62
C GLN A 542 6.04 -28.34 -4.04
N ARG A 543 6.61 -29.46 -4.48
CA ARG A 543 6.18 -30.23 -5.65
C ARG A 543 5.81 -31.59 -5.11
N TRP A 544 4.52 -31.86 -4.93
CA TRP A 544 4.11 -33.24 -4.67
C TRP A 544 4.66 -34.09 -5.80
N ILE A 545 5.39 -35.12 -5.39
CA ILE A 545 6.33 -35.83 -6.22
C ILE A 545 5.55 -36.48 -7.36
N ASP A 546 5.86 -36.09 -8.59
CA ASP A 546 5.44 -36.81 -9.78
C ASP A 546 6.32 -38.07 -9.86
N GLU A 547 6.03 -39.07 -9.02
CA GLU A 547 6.61 -40.41 -9.14
C GLU A 547 5.84 -41.16 -10.23
N ASN A 548 6.13 -40.85 -11.49
CA ASN A 548 6.01 -41.78 -12.62
C ASN A 548 6.97 -41.33 -13.73
N ALA A 549 8.22 -41.75 -13.57
CA ALA A 549 9.17 -41.94 -14.66
C ALA A 549 9.05 -43.38 -15.20
#